data_AF-A0A1I5AGZ8-F1
#
_entry.id   AF-A0A1I5AGZ8-F1
#
_cell.length_a   1.000
_cell.length_b   1.000
_cell.length_c   1.000
_cell.angle_alpha   90.00
_cell.angle_beta   90.00
_cell.angle_gamma   90.00
#
_symmetry.space_group_name_H-M   'P 1'
#
loop_
_entity.id
_entity.type
_entity.pdbx_description
1 polymer ?
#
loop_
_entity_poly.entity_id
_entity_poly.type
_entity_poly.pdbx_seq_one_letter_code
_entity_poly.pdbx_strand_id
1 'polypeptide(L)'
;MEISLDLQLPRDAASVPATRRLLDAALAALGVEDQIRDDIEVMLTEACTNVIKHAEHGAGYLVRAVIQDRRCMIKVIDSGGGFDAERVPLPDPVADNGRGLLIMRALADDVRFSSFAEDGALVALEKRLTYGEDSLGGALTARRTTPAATGADLEAEDFATGLFELARAGDTERLLAFVEAGAPVNLSDDKGDTLLMLAAHHGHPGTVRALASRGADPERANDRGQRPLAGAVLRKEADVVRALLDAGADPRAGSPSAADTARMFGYTDFLAWFGEAAPPPA
;
A
#
# COMPACT_ATOMS: atom_id res chain seq x y z
N MET A 1 -6.36 1.05 14.73
CA MET A 1 -4.93 0.77 15.00
C MET A 1 -4.24 0.52 13.67
N GLU A 2 -3.12 1.19 13.39
CA GLU A 2 -2.30 0.97 12.19
C GLU A 2 -0.84 0.77 12.61
N ILE A 3 -0.22 -0.30 12.12
CA ILE A 3 1.20 -0.62 12.32
C ILE A 3 1.75 -1.02 10.96
N SER A 4 2.84 -0.41 10.53
CA SER A 4 3.53 -0.76 9.29
C SER A 4 4.95 -1.21 9.60
N LEU A 5 5.35 -2.33 9.00
CA LEU A 5 6.70 -2.86 9.04
C LEU A 5 7.22 -2.98 7.61
N ASP A 6 8.16 -2.11 7.25
CA ASP A 6 8.79 -2.08 5.93
C ASP A 6 10.22 -2.61 6.04
N LEU A 7 10.49 -3.76 5.42
CA LEU A 7 11.79 -4.43 5.44
C LEU A 7 12.36 -4.54 4.04
N GLN A 8 13.39 -3.75 3.78
CA GLN A 8 14.19 -3.86 2.55
C GLN A 8 15.33 -4.85 2.80
N LEU A 9 15.33 -5.95 2.05
CA LEU A 9 16.16 -7.11 2.36
C LEU A 9 17.04 -7.51 1.17
N PRO A 10 18.29 -7.94 1.44
CA PRO A 10 19.10 -8.59 0.43
C PRO A 10 18.47 -9.95 0.06
N ARG A 11 18.74 -10.43 -1.15
CA ARG A 11 18.21 -11.72 -1.63
C ARG A 11 19.07 -12.88 -1.11
N ASP A 12 19.09 -13.05 0.21
CA ASP A 12 19.79 -14.14 0.90
C ASP A 12 18.84 -15.02 1.74
N ALA A 13 19.33 -16.21 2.09
CA ALA A 13 18.57 -17.19 2.87
C ALA A 13 18.28 -16.73 4.31
N ALA A 14 19.00 -15.73 4.82
CA ALA A 14 18.83 -15.23 6.20
C ALA A 14 17.69 -14.19 6.30
N SER A 15 17.32 -13.56 5.20
CA SER A 15 16.34 -12.48 5.13
C SER A 15 14.90 -12.94 5.38
N VAL A 16 14.55 -14.16 4.96
CA VAL A 16 13.21 -14.72 5.22
C VAL A 16 13.00 -15.05 6.71
N PRO A 17 13.92 -15.78 7.39
CA PRO A 17 13.84 -15.98 8.84
C PRO A 17 13.84 -14.68 9.65
N ALA A 18 14.60 -13.65 9.24
CA ALA A 18 14.62 -12.37 9.93
C ALA A 18 13.25 -11.66 9.87
N THR A 19 12.64 -11.61 8.69
CA THR A 19 11.32 -11.02 8.48
C THR A 19 10.23 -11.74 9.27
N ARG A 20 10.25 -13.07 9.27
CA ARG A 20 9.34 -13.90 10.08
C ARG A 20 9.42 -13.54 11.55
N ARG A 21 10.63 -13.49 12.11
CA ARG A 21 10.83 -13.17 13.54
C ARG A 21 10.35 -11.78 13.91
N LEU A 22 10.61 -10.78 13.05
CA LEU A 22 10.18 -9.41 13.30
C LEU A 22 8.65 -9.28 13.25
N LEU A 23 8.01 -9.87 12.24
CA LEU A 23 6.56 -9.84 12.10
C LEU A 23 5.86 -10.65 13.21
N ASP A 24 6.34 -11.86 13.50
CA ASP A 24 5.81 -12.70 14.60
C ASP A 24 5.93 -11.98 15.94
N ALA A 25 7.08 -11.36 16.24
CA ALA A 25 7.25 -10.59 17.48
C ALA A 25 6.22 -9.44 17.59
N ALA A 26 5.93 -8.74 16.48
CA ALA A 26 4.91 -7.69 16.45
C ALA A 26 3.50 -8.25 16.68
N LEU A 27 3.14 -9.34 16.00
CA LEU A 27 1.84 -10.00 16.13
C LEU A 27 1.65 -10.59 17.54
N ALA A 28 2.69 -11.20 18.11
CA ALA A 28 2.70 -11.74 19.46
C ALA A 28 2.55 -10.62 20.50
N ALA A 29 3.23 -9.48 20.33
CA ALA A 29 3.08 -8.32 21.21
C ALA A 29 1.66 -7.74 21.18
N LEU A 30 0.96 -7.85 20.05
CA LEU A 30 -0.45 -7.48 19.93
C LEU A 30 -1.41 -8.54 20.48
N GLY A 31 -0.90 -9.72 20.85
CA GLY A 31 -1.69 -10.85 21.33
C GLY A 31 -2.55 -11.48 20.23
N VAL A 32 -2.06 -11.51 18.99
CA VAL A 32 -2.68 -12.30 17.91
C VAL A 32 -2.57 -13.79 18.26
N GLU A 33 -3.66 -14.53 18.04
CA GLU A 33 -3.74 -15.97 18.31
C GLU A 33 -2.63 -16.74 17.59
N ASP A 34 -2.05 -17.72 18.28
CA ASP A 34 -0.89 -18.48 17.79
C ASP A 34 -1.15 -19.13 16.42
N GLN A 35 -2.33 -19.72 16.22
CA GLN A 35 -2.69 -20.33 14.93
C GLN A 35 -2.66 -19.33 13.77
N ILE A 36 -3.09 -18.08 13.99
CA ILE A 36 -3.07 -17.05 12.95
C ILE A 36 -1.64 -16.58 12.68
N ARG A 37 -0.81 -16.51 13.73
CA ARG A 37 0.63 -16.20 13.55
C ARG A 37 1.34 -17.30 12.76
N ASP A 38 1.06 -18.57 13.05
CA ASP A 38 1.59 -19.73 12.32
C ASP A 38 1.16 -19.68 10.84
N ASP A 39 -0.12 -19.41 10.58
CA ASP A 39 -0.64 -19.25 9.22
C ASP A 39 0.12 -18.13 8.47
N ILE A 40 0.27 -16.96 9.10
CA ILE A 40 0.99 -15.81 8.55
C ILE A 40 2.46 -16.14 8.28
N GLU A 41 3.11 -16.86 9.19
CA GLU A 41 4.51 -17.26 9.05
C GLU A 41 4.73 -18.18 7.84
N VAL A 42 3.82 -19.15 7.66
CA VAL A 42 3.84 -20.05 6.50
C VAL A 42 3.54 -19.28 5.22
N MET A 43 2.50 -18.45 5.20
CA MET A 43 2.13 -17.59 4.07
C MET A 43 3.28 -16.70 3.62
N LEU A 44 3.94 -16.01 4.56
CA LEU A 44 5.09 -15.15 4.30
C LEU A 44 6.28 -15.94 3.75
N THR A 45 6.54 -17.14 4.30
CA THR A 45 7.62 -18.02 3.83
C THR A 45 7.41 -18.40 2.36
N GLU A 46 6.19 -18.80 2.01
CA GLU A 46 5.85 -19.19 0.64
C GLU A 46 5.85 -17.98 -0.32
N ALA A 47 5.35 -16.82 0.12
CA ALA A 47 5.37 -15.60 -0.68
C ALA A 47 6.81 -15.16 -1.01
N CYS A 48 7.66 -15.06 0.02
CA CYS A 48 9.07 -14.73 -0.17
C CYS A 48 9.78 -15.78 -1.04
N THR A 49 9.53 -17.07 -0.82
CA THR A 49 10.17 -18.14 -1.58
C THR A 49 9.76 -18.13 -3.05
N ASN A 50 8.48 -17.90 -3.36
CA ASN A 50 8.00 -17.80 -4.73
C ASN A 50 8.58 -16.59 -5.46
N VAL A 51 8.59 -15.43 -4.80
CA VAL A 51 9.21 -14.22 -5.36
C VAL A 51 10.70 -14.43 -5.60
N ILE A 52 11.42 -15.03 -4.65
CA ILE A 52 12.85 -15.35 -4.76
C ILE A 52 13.14 -16.40 -5.84
N LYS A 53 12.24 -17.34 -6.14
CA LYS A 53 12.46 -18.39 -7.15
C LYS A 53 12.31 -17.89 -8.59
N HIS A 54 11.50 -16.87 -8.83
CA HIS A 54 11.09 -16.48 -10.18
C HIS A 54 11.63 -15.14 -10.69
N ALA A 55 12.25 -14.33 -9.83
CA ALA A 55 12.82 -13.06 -10.25
C ALA A 55 14.19 -13.20 -10.95
N GLU A 56 14.44 -12.40 -12.00
CA GLU A 56 15.77 -12.28 -12.63
C GLU A 56 16.80 -11.61 -11.68
N HIS A 57 18.07 -11.49 -12.10
CA HIS A 57 19.15 -10.95 -11.27
C HIS A 57 18.86 -9.50 -10.84
N GLY A 58 18.83 -9.24 -9.52
CA GLY A 58 18.55 -7.92 -8.91
C GLY A 58 19.05 -7.82 -7.47
N ALA A 59 19.10 -6.61 -6.90
CA ALA A 59 19.83 -6.29 -5.66
C ALA A 59 19.09 -6.57 -4.32
N GLY A 60 17.77 -6.81 -4.33
CA GLY A 60 16.99 -7.04 -3.10
C GLY A 60 15.48 -7.09 -3.32
N TYR A 61 14.72 -7.34 -2.25
CA TYR A 61 13.24 -7.33 -2.25
C TYR A 61 12.71 -6.58 -1.02
N LEU A 62 11.49 -6.04 -1.11
CA LEU A 62 10.79 -5.34 -0.04
C LEU A 62 9.67 -6.23 0.49
N VAL A 63 9.65 -6.45 1.80
CA VAL A 63 8.48 -6.99 2.51
C VAL A 63 7.84 -5.86 3.29
N ARG A 64 6.58 -5.57 2.98
CA ARG A 64 5.75 -4.63 3.73
C ARG A 64 4.62 -5.39 4.41
N ALA A 65 4.59 -5.35 5.73
CA ALA A 65 3.49 -5.90 6.52
C ALA A 65 2.73 -4.74 7.19
N VAL A 66 1.46 -4.58 6.85
CA VAL A 66 0.57 -3.58 7.43
C VAL A 66 -0.48 -4.28 8.27
N ILE A 67 -0.53 -3.96 9.56
CA ILE A 67 -1.59 -4.40 10.46
C ILE A 67 -2.54 -3.23 10.64
N GLN A 68 -3.77 -3.41 10.15
CA GLN A 68 -4.83 -2.42 10.24
C GLN A 68 -6.04 -3.04 10.94
N ASP A 69 -6.30 -2.58 12.16
CA ASP A 69 -7.33 -3.10 13.06
C ASP A 69 -7.27 -4.63 13.18
N ARG A 70 -8.10 -5.39 12.46
CA ARG A 70 -8.14 -6.86 12.49
C ARG A 70 -7.66 -7.49 11.18
N ARG A 71 -6.85 -6.80 10.40
CA ARG A 71 -6.30 -7.29 9.12
C ARG A 71 -4.79 -7.16 9.12
N CYS A 72 -4.10 -8.17 8.62
CA CYS A 72 -2.68 -8.14 8.30
C CYS A 72 -2.54 -8.29 6.78
N MET A 73 -2.02 -7.25 6.14
CA MET A 73 -1.69 -7.23 4.73
C MET A 73 -0.18 -7.41 4.57
N ILE A 74 0.24 -8.42 3.84
CA ILE A 74 1.64 -8.72 3.55
C ILE A 74 1.85 -8.51 2.06
N LYS A 75 2.68 -7.54 1.70
CA LYS A 75 3.14 -7.30 0.33
C LYS A 75 4.61 -7.69 0.23
N VAL A 76 4.92 -8.58 -0.71
CA VAL A 76 6.29 -8.94 -1.09
C VAL A 76 6.53 -8.41 -2.49
N ILE A 77 7.43 -7.45 -2.61
CA ILE A 77 7.77 -6.76 -3.85
C ILE A 77 9.22 -7.10 -4.20
N ASP A 78 9.43 -7.71 -5.37
CA ASP A 78 10.75 -7.80 -5.98
C ASP A 78 10.95 -6.64 -6.93
N SER A 79 12.08 -5.94 -6.83
CA SER A 79 12.42 -4.79 -7.68
C SER A 79 13.35 -5.18 -8.85
N GLY A 80 13.29 -6.43 -9.32
CA GLY A 80 14.01 -6.91 -10.50
C GLY A 80 13.29 -6.59 -11.82
N GLY A 81 13.86 -6.99 -12.97
CA GLY A 81 13.36 -6.69 -14.32
C GLY A 81 12.06 -7.40 -14.75
N GLY A 82 11.15 -7.66 -13.80
CA GLY A 82 9.85 -8.27 -14.05
C GLY A 82 9.78 -9.78 -13.80
N PHE A 83 8.56 -10.26 -13.57
CA PHE A 83 8.19 -11.68 -13.53
C PHE A 83 7.41 -12.06 -14.80
N ASP A 84 7.89 -13.03 -15.55
CA ASP A 84 7.18 -13.49 -16.74
C ASP A 84 6.17 -14.60 -16.36
N ALA A 85 4.90 -14.22 -16.20
CA ALA A 85 3.81 -15.12 -15.88
C ALA A 85 3.54 -16.18 -16.98
N GLU A 86 3.94 -15.90 -18.23
CA GLU A 86 3.80 -16.84 -19.35
C GLU A 86 4.92 -17.89 -19.40
N ARG A 87 6.05 -17.62 -18.71
CA ARG A 87 7.15 -18.58 -18.51
C ARG A 87 6.98 -19.45 -17.27
N VAL A 88 5.92 -19.26 -16.48
CA VAL A 88 5.53 -20.16 -15.39
C VAL A 88 4.95 -21.43 -16.03
N PRO A 89 5.63 -22.58 -15.96
CA PRO A 89 5.09 -23.79 -16.55
C PRO A 89 3.76 -24.14 -15.89
N LEU A 90 2.79 -24.60 -16.68
CA LEU A 90 1.57 -25.21 -16.17
C LEU A 90 1.94 -26.24 -15.11
N PRO A 91 1.31 -26.21 -13.93
CA PRO A 91 1.75 -27.03 -12.81
C PRO A 91 1.67 -28.50 -13.19
N ASP A 92 2.81 -29.17 -13.18
CA ASP A 92 2.84 -30.62 -13.11
C ASP A 92 2.15 -31.01 -11.79
N PRO A 93 1.06 -31.81 -11.83
CA PRO A 93 0.28 -32.16 -10.64
C PRO A 93 1.11 -32.88 -9.55
N VAL A 94 2.36 -33.27 -9.84
CA VAL A 94 3.28 -33.92 -8.91
C VAL A 94 4.49 -33.03 -8.53
N ALA A 95 4.67 -31.85 -9.16
CA ALA A 95 5.82 -30.97 -8.87
C ALA A 95 5.58 -30.00 -7.71
N ASP A 96 6.60 -29.82 -6.87
CA ASP A 96 6.61 -28.92 -5.69
C ASP A 96 6.34 -27.43 -6.02
N ASN A 97 6.34 -27.05 -7.29
CA ASN A 97 6.26 -25.66 -7.77
C ASN A 97 4.88 -25.02 -7.57
N GLY A 98 3.82 -25.81 -7.35
CA GLY A 98 2.46 -25.33 -7.08
C GLY A 98 2.05 -25.35 -5.60
N ARG A 99 2.81 -26.03 -4.74
CA ARG A 99 2.44 -26.24 -3.33
C ARG A 99 2.40 -24.94 -2.55
N GLY A 100 3.39 -24.07 -2.71
CA GLY A 100 3.42 -22.78 -2.02
C GLY A 100 2.21 -21.91 -2.36
N LEU A 101 1.76 -21.93 -3.60
CA LEU A 101 0.59 -21.17 -4.05
C LEU A 101 -0.73 -21.75 -3.50
N LEU A 102 -0.83 -23.08 -3.43
CA LEU A 102 -1.97 -23.75 -2.77
C LEU A 102 -2.00 -23.49 -1.27
N ILE A 103 -0.84 -23.49 -0.61
CA ILE A 103 -0.70 -23.18 0.82
C ILE A 103 -1.14 -21.73 1.08
N MET A 104 -0.62 -20.77 0.33
CA MET A 104 -1.02 -19.36 0.48
C MET A 104 -2.52 -19.18 0.27
N ARG A 105 -3.12 -19.80 -0.74
CA ARG A 105 -4.58 -19.73 -0.98
C ARG A 105 -5.41 -20.43 0.10
N ALA A 106 -4.87 -21.45 0.75
CA ALA A 106 -5.57 -22.15 1.83
C ALA A 106 -5.54 -21.37 3.14
N LEU A 107 -4.45 -20.62 3.38
CA LEU A 107 -4.23 -19.92 4.64
C LEU A 107 -4.65 -18.45 4.59
N ALA A 108 -4.53 -17.77 3.45
CA ALA A 108 -4.92 -16.37 3.31
C ALA A 108 -6.43 -16.23 3.10
N ASP A 109 -7.00 -15.11 3.55
CA ASP A 109 -8.36 -14.72 3.18
C ASP A 109 -8.40 -14.21 1.73
N ASP A 110 -7.34 -13.54 1.28
CA ASP A 110 -7.18 -13.08 -0.09
C ASP A 110 -5.71 -13.17 -0.56
N VAL A 111 -5.52 -13.48 -1.85
CA VAL A 111 -4.22 -13.60 -2.50
C VAL A 111 -4.26 -12.93 -3.86
N ARG A 112 -3.43 -11.91 -4.02
CA ARG A 112 -3.26 -11.16 -5.27
C ARG A 112 -1.83 -11.28 -5.79
N PHE A 113 -1.72 -11.48 -7.09
CA PHE A 113 -0.46 -11.52 -7.82
C PHE A 113 -0.47 -10.44 -8.88
N SER A 114 0.63 -9.70 -9.00
CA SER A 114 0.82 -8.72 -10.07
C SER A 114 2.25 -8.79 -10.55
N SER A 115 2.43 -8.62 -11.86
CA SER A 115 3.76 -8.54 -12.46
C SER A 115 3.84 -7.34 -13.38
N PHE A 116 4.98 -6.68 -13.33
CA PHE A 116 5.27 -5.45 -14.05
C PHE A 116 6.54 -5.68 -14.87
N ALA A 117 6.50 -5.36 -16.17
CA ALA A 117 7.60 -5.63 -17.09
C ALA A 117 8.90 -4.87 -16.73
N GLU A 118 8.80 -3.75 -16.01
CA GLU A 118 9.94 -2.90 -15.62
C GLU A 118 10.16 -2.86 -14.10
N ASP A 119 9.14 -3.18 -13.29
CA ASP A 119 9.12 -2.95 -11.83
C ASP A 119 9.03 -4.24 -10.99
N GLY A 120 9.16 -5.42 -11.62
CA GLY A 120 9.27 -6.69 -10.92
C GLY A 120 7.94 -7.37 -10.59
N ALA A 121 7.88 -8.07 -9.46
CA ALA A 121 6.75 -8.92 -9.08
C ALA A 121 6.20 -8.56 -7.70
N LEU A 122 4.88 -8.53 -7.58
CA LEU A 122 4.17 -8.28 -6.32
C LEU A 122 3.29 -9.48 -5.96
N VAL A 123 3.49 -9.98 -4.74
CA VAL A 123 2.55 -10.88 -4.07
C VAL A 123 1.94 -10.12 -2.90
N ALA A 124 0.61 -9.99 -2.90
CA ALA A 124 -0.15 -9.40 -1.80
C ALA A 124 -1.04 -10.47 -1.16
N LEU A 125 -0.94 -10.58 0.16
CA LEU A 125 -1.68 -11.54 0.96
C LEU A 125 -2.44 -10.80 2.06
N GLU A 126 -3.69 -11.16 2.29
CA GLU A 126 -4.47 -10.67 3.41
C GLU A 126 -4.82 -11.82 4.37
N LYS A 127 -4.69 -11.57 5.67
CA LYS A 127 -5.15 -12.45 6.73
C LYS A 127 -5.88 -11.65 7.80
N ARG A 128 -7.07 -12.11 8.17
CA ARG A 128 -7.84 -11.58 9.29
C ARG A 128 -7.22 -12.04 10.61
N LEU A 129 -7.13 -11.09 11.53
CA LEU A 129 -6.53 -11.25 12.84
C LEU A 129 -7.61 -11.47 13.90
N THR A 130 -7.38 -12.47 14.74
CA THR A 130 -8.06 -12.65 16.00
C THR A 130 -7.06 -12.40 17.11
N TYR A 131 -7.47 -11.57 18.06
CA TYR A 131 -6.69 -11.22 19.22
C TYR A 131 -7.25 -11.95 20.43
N GLY A 132 -6.37 -12.45 21.29
CA GLY A 132 -6.76 -13.10 22.54
C GLY A 132 -7.47 -12.14 23.51
N GLU A 133 -8.17 -12.71 24.50
CA GLU A 133 -8.80 -11.93 25.57
C GLU A 133 -7.75 -11.09 26.31
N ASP A 134 -8.11 -9.85 26.66
CA ASP A 134 -7.25 -8.86 27.33
C ASP A 134 -5.92 -8.53 26.63
N SER A 135 -5.77 -8.91 25.37
CA SER A 135 -4.61 -8.55 24.55
C SER A 135 -4.56 -7.07 24.20
N LEU A 136 -3.35 -6.57 23.90
CA LEU A 136 -3.14 -5.20 23.45
C LEU A 136 -3.92 -4.89 22.16
N GLY A 137 -3.87 -5.78 21.17
CA GLY A 137 -4.60 -5.64 19.92
C GLY A 137 -6.12 -5.66 20.13
N GLY A 138 -6.60 -6.53 21.02
CA GLY A 138 -8.00 -6.55 21.46
C GLY A 138 -8.44 -5.21 22.06
N ALA A 139 -7.68 -4.68 23.01
CA ALA A 139 -7.97 -3.40 23.66
C ALA A 139 -7.92 -2.19 22.70
N LEU A 140 -6.94 -2.17 21.79
CA LEU A 140 -6.75 -1.10 20.81
C LEU A 140 -7.83 -1.11 19.71
N THR A 141 -8.43 -2.27 19.42
CA THR A 141 -9.53 -2.41 18.45
C THR A 141 -10.91 -2.26 19.10
N ALA A 142 -11.07 -2.64 20.37
CA ALA A 142 -12.34 -2.51 21.11
C ALA A 142 -12.75 -1.05 21.38
N ARG A 143 -11.79 -0.11 21.49
CA ARG A 143 -12.08 1.32 21.72
C ARG A 143 -12.74 2.04 20.53
N ARG A 144 -12.99 1.36 19.42
CA ARG A 144 -13.62 1.91 18.21
C ARG A 144 -15.10 1.57 18.04
N THR A 145 -15.72 0.82 18.95
CA THR A 145 -17.18 0.60 18.94
C THR A 145 -17.90 1.73 19.70
N THR A 146 -18.15 2.85 19.04
CA THR A 146 -19.24 3.76 19.45
C THR A 146 -20.60 3.14 19.10
N PRO A 147 -21.65 3.39 19.91
CA PRO A 147 -22.83 2.54 19.97
C PRO A 147 -23.79 2.70 18.78
N ALA A 148 -24.26 1.55 18.30
CA ALA A 148 -25.51 1.31 17.57
C ALA A 148 -26.03 2.44 16.66
N ALA A 149 -25.65 2.39 15.38
CA ALA A 149 -26.56 2.75 14.30
C ALA A 149 -27.06 1.45 13.67
N THR A 150 -28.37 1.28 13.71
CA THR A 150 -29.14 0.15 13.22
C THR A 150 -28.86 -0.17 11.75
N GLY A 151 -28.51 -1.42 11.48
CA GLY A 151 -28.94 -2.17 10.29
C GLY A 151 -28.29 -1.78 8.97
N ALA A 152 -27.08 -2.28 8.74
CA ALA A 152 -26.68 -2.97 7.51
C ALA A 152 -25.31 -3.59 7.75
N ASP A 153 -25.20 -4.91 7.62
CA ASP A 153 -23.93 -5.59 7.36
C ASP A 153 -23.40 -5.12 6.00
N LEU A 154 -22.83 -3.90 5.96
CA LEU A 154 -21.90 -3.53 4.90
C LEU A 154 -20.58 -4.14 5.34
N GLU A 155 -20.17 -5.20 4.65
CA GLU A 155 -18.89 -5.84 4.89
C GLU A 155 -17.79 -4.78 4.79
N ALA A 156 -16.73 -4.87 5.60
CA ALA A 156 -15.71 -3.83 5.69
C ALA A 156 -15.07 -3.44 4.33
N GLU A 157 -15.20 -4.28 3.30
CA GLU A 157 -14.83 -4.03 1.90
C GLU A 157 -15.77 -3.03 1.20
N ASP A 158 -17.08 -3.09 1.42
CA ASP A 158 -18.04 -2.11 0.91
C ASP A 158 -17.79 -0.73 1.54
N PHE A 159 -17.40 -0.71 2.81
CA PHE A 159 -17.04 0.51 3.53
C PHE A 159 -15.75 1.15 2.98
N ALA A 160 -14.67 0.37 2.80
CA ALA A 160 -13.42 0.88 2.24
C ALA A 160 -13.59 1.35 0.79
N THR A 161 -14.30 0.56 -0.02
CA THR A 161 -14.66 0.92 -1.41
C THR A 161 -15.41 2.25 -1.46
N GLY A 162 -16.37 2.46 -0.53
CA GLY A 162 -17.09 3.73 -0.41
C GLY A 162 -16.20 4.94 -0.12
N LEU A 163 -15.18 4.81 0.73
CA LEU A 163 -14.25 5.90 1.05
C LEU A 163 -13.39 6.31 -0.16
N PHE A 164 -12.95 5.33 -0.96
CA PHE A 164 -12.21 5.61 -2.19
C PHE A 164 -13.08 6.37 -3.21
N GLU A 165 -14.34 5.99 -3.36
CA GLU A 165 -15.28 6.70 -4.24
C GLU A 165 -15.55 8.13 -3.75
N LEU A 166 -15.70 8.36 -2.44
CA LEU A 166 -15.84 9.71 -1.90
C LEU A 166 -14.60 10.58 -2.19
N ALA A 167 -13.39 10.00 -2.10
CA ALA A 167 -12.16 10.68 -2.46
C ALA A 167 -12.08 11.01 -3.97
N ARG A 168 -12.44 10.05 -4.84
CA ARG A 168 -12.51 10.26 -6.30
C ARG A 168 -13.56 11.30 -6.70
N ALA A 169 -14.69 11.33 -6.01
CA ALA A 169 -15.77 12.28 -6.25
C ALA A 169 -15.52 13.67 -5.62
N GLY A 170 -14.58 13.78 -4.69
CA GLY A 170 -14.31 15.02 -3.97
C GLY A 170 -15.35 15.38 -2.92
N ASP A 171 -16.15 14.42 -2.45
CA ASP A 171 -17.14 14.60 -1.39
C ASP A 171 -16.43 14.75 -0.03
N THR A 172 -15.84 15.93 0.16
CA THR A 172 -14.95 16.24 1.26
C THR A 172 -15.66 16.08 2.59
N GLU A 173 -16.87 16.60 2.73
CA GLU A 173 -17.61 16.60 4.00
C GLU A 173 -17.88 15.16 4.49
N ARG A 174 -18.40 14.30 3.61
CA ARG A 174 -18.70 12.91 3.97
C ARG A 174 -17.43 12.11 4.19
N LEU A 175 -16.42 12.27 3.33
CA LEU A 175 -15.14 11.58 3.51
C LEU A 175 -14.52 11.90 4.88
N LEU A 176 -14.51 13.18 5.25
CA LEU A 176 -13.96 13.62 6.53
C LEU A 176 -14.78 13.15 7.71
N ALA A 177 -16.11 13.09 7.61
CA ALA A 177 -16.94 12.54 8.68
C ALA A 177 -16.52 11.10 9.04
N PHE A 178 -16.16 10.28 8.04
CA PHE A 178 -15.62 8.95 8.28
C PHE A 178 -14.21 8.94 8.86
N VAL A 179 -13.33 9.83 8.40
CA VAL A 179 -11.96 9.97 8.97
C VAL A 179 -12.03 10.40 10.44
N GLU A 180 -12.89 11.35 10.79
CA GLU A 180 -13.13 11.77 12.17
C GLU A 180 -13.77 10.68 13.03
N ALA A 181 -14.58 9.81 12.42
CA ALA A 181 -15.12 8.60 13.05
C ALA A 181 -14.07 7.48 13.20
N GLY A 182 -12.84 7.68 12.73
CA GLY A 182 -11.72 6.77 12.92
C GLY A 182 -11.30 5.97 11.68
N ALA A 183 -11.84 6.25 10.49
CA ALA A 183 -11.29 5.68 9.26
C ALA A 183 -9.83 6.14 9.08
N PRO A 184 -8.89 5.24 8.69
CA PRO A 184 -7.50 5.63 8.51
C PRO A 184 -7.33 6.67 7.41
N VAL A 185 -6.72 7.81 7.74
CA VAL A 185 -6.51 8.91 6.78
C VAL A 185 -5.57 8.51 5.64
N ASN A 186 -4.66 7.55 5.89
CA ASN A 186 -3.74 6.98 4.91
C ASN A 186 -4.22 5.64 4.32
N LEU A 187 -5.52 5.34 4.44
CA LEU A 187 -6.13 4.20 3.77
C LEU A 187 -5.79 4.24 2.28
N SER A 188 -5.37 3.10 1.74
CA SER A 188 -5.03 2.94 0.33
C SER A 188 -5.84 1.83 -0.31
N ASP A 189 -6.18 2.00 -1.59
CA ASP A 189 -6.86 0.97 -2.36
C ASP A 189 -5.92 -0.18 -2.75
N ASP A 190 -6.42 -1.08 -3.58
CA ASP A 190 -5.72 -2.25 -4.08
C ASP A 190 -4.45 -1.93 -4.88
N LYS A 191 -4.31 -0.70 -5.37
CA LYS A 191 -3.13 -0.21 -6.11
C LYS A 191 -2.17 0.59 -5.23
N GLY A 192 -2.48 0.70 -3.93
CA GLY A 192 -1.74 1.56 -3.01
C GLY A 192 -2.07 3.04 -3.18
N ASP A 193 -3.10 3.41 -3.95
CA ASP A 193 -3.51 4.80 -4.08
C ASP A 193 -4.21 5.23 -2.79
N THR A 194 -3.61 6.18 -2.07
CA THR A 194 -4.20 6.72 -0.83
C THR A 194 -5.42 7.58 -1.12
N LEU A 195 -6.27 7.81 -0.12
CA LEU A 195 -7.38 8.78 -0.22
C LEU A 195 -6.91 10.15 -0.75
N LEU A 196 -5.74 10.61 -0.29
CA LEU A 196 -5.14 11.87 -0.74
C LEU A 196 -4.69 11.77 -2.21
N MET A 197 -4.11 10.64 -2.62
CA MET A 197 -3.70 10.44 -4.02
C MET A 197 -4.90 10.39 -4.96
N LEU A 198 -5.98 9.71 -4.58
CA LEU A 198 -7.23 9.65 -5.36
C LEU A 198 -7.85 11.05 -5.49
N ALA A 199 -7.96 11.79 -4.39
CA ALA A 199 -8.45 13.17 -4.43
C ALA A 199 -7.58 14.08 -5.32
N ALA A 200 -6.25 13.94 -5.25
CA ALA A 200 -5.32 14.69 -6.07
C ALA A 200 -5.45 14.32 -7.56
N HIS A 201 -5.49 13.03 -7.88
CA HIS A 201 -5.63 12.55 -9.24
C HIS A 201 -6.94 13.02 -9.88
N HIS A 202 -8.02 13.12 -9.09
CA HIS A 202 -9.32 13.57 -9.60
C HIS A 202 -9.57 15.09 -9.50
N GLY A 203 -8.57 15.89 -9.13
CA GLY A 203 -8.65 17.35 -9.23
C GLY A 203 -9.34 18.03 -8.05
N HIS A 204 -9.29 17.45 -6.84
CA HIS A 204 -10.02 17.95 -5.66
C HIS A 204 -9.10 18.61 -4.61
N PRO A 205 -8.65 19.86 -4.82
CA PRO A 205 -7.69 20.51 -3.91
C PRO A 205 -8.25 20.74 -2.50
N GLY A 206 -9.56 20.94 -2.36
CA GLY A 206 -10.23 21.07 -1.05
C GLY A 206 -10.10 19.79 -0.23
N THR A 207 -10.40 18.64 -0.84
CA THR A 207 -10.24 17.32 -0.23
C THR A 207 -8.78 17.05 0.15
N VAL A 208 -7.83 17.38 -0.75
CA VAL A 208 -6.39 17.21 -0.50
C VAL A 208 -5.95 18.01 0.73
N ARG A 209 -6.28 19.31 0.80
CA ARG A 209 -5.93 20.16 1.96
C ARG A 209 -6.51 19.60 3.25
N ALA A 210 -7.77 19.14 3.22
CA ALA A 210 -8.44 18.66 4.40
C ALA A 210 -7.91 17.30 4.90
N LEU A 211 -7.55 16.39 3.99
CA LEU A 211 -6.88 15.14 4.33
C LEU A 211 -5.46 15.39 4.88
N ALA A 212 -4.69 16.27 4.23
CA ALA A 212 -3.35 16.65 4.71
C ALA A 212 -3.39 17.26 6.12
N SER A 213 -4.36 18.13 6.42
CA SER A 213 -4.54 18.69 7.77
C SER A 213 -4.85 17.65 8.86
N ARG A 214 -5.24 16.44 8.46
CA ARG A 214 -5.55 15.29 9.33
C ARG A 214 -4.44 14.24 9.34
N GLY A 215 -3.27 14.56 8.79
CA GLY A 215 -2.10 13.69 8.81
C GLY A 215 -2.05 12.69 7.65
N ALA A 216 -2.77 12.95 6.54
CA ALA A 216 -2.48 12.24 5.30
C ALA A 216 -1.05 12.53 4.86
N ASP A 217 -0.29 11.48 4.53
CA ASP A 217 1.09 11.58 4.08
C ASP A 217 1.12 11.92 2.58
N PRO A 218 1.57 13.13 2.18
CA PRO A 218 1.65 13.51 0.78
C PRO A 218 2.81 12.85 0.03
N GLU A 219 3.72 12.18 0.74
CA GLU A 219 4.91 11.52 0.18
C GLU A 219 4.74 9.99 0.02
N ARG A 220 3.62 9.44 0.49
CA ARG A 220 3.34 8.00 0.39
C ARG A 220 3.18 7.59 -1.08
N ALA A 221 4.05 6.69 -1.52
CA ALA A 221 4.02 6.14 -2.87
C ALA A 221 3.00 5.00 -2.97
N ASN A 222 2.33 4.91 -4.13
CA ASN A 222 1.49 3.76 -4.47
C ASN A 222 2.35 2.56 -4.90
N ASP A 223 1.71 1.46 -5.30
CA ASP A 223 2.41 0.23 -5.67
C ASP A 223 3.24 0.36 -6.95
N ARG A 224 3.08 1.46 -7.71
CA ARG A 224 3.90 1.82 -8.89
C ARG A 224 5.01 2.81 -8.56
N GLY A 225 5.27 3.07 -7.28
CA GLY A 225 6.24 4.08 -6.84
C GLY A 225 5.82 5.53 -7.12
N GLN A 226 4.60 5.75 -7.60
CA GLN A 226 4.09 7.09 -7.95
C GLN A 226 3.67 7.82 -6.68
N ARG A 227 4.04 9.10 -6.59
CA ARG A 227 3.64 10.00 -5.51
C ARG A 227 2.52 10.94 -5.98
N PRO A 228 1.66 11.45 -5.08
CA PRO A 228 0.53 12.30 -5.43
C PRO A 228 0.89 13.53 -6.28
N LEU A 229 2.03 14.18 -5.98
CA LEU A 229 2.44 15.41 -6.64
C LEU A 229 2.77 15.21 -8.13
N ALA A 230 3.42 14.10 -8.50
CA ALA A 230 3.73 13.79 -9.89
C ALA A 230 2.44 13.57 -10.71
N GLY A 231 1.44 12.89 -10.13
CA GLY A 231 0.13 12.69 -10.75
C GLY A 231 -0.62 14.01 -10.98
N ALA A 232 -0.58 14.93 -10.01
CA ALA A 232 -1.21 16.25 -10.14
C ALA A 232 -0.56 17.10 -11.24
N VAL A 233 0.78 17.06 -11.34
CA VAL A 233 1.54 17.73 -12.42
C VAL A 233 1.18 17.14 -13.78
N LEU A 234 1.15 15.81 -13.91
CA LEU A 234 0.80 15.12 -15.15
C LEU A 234 -0.56 15.58 -15.69
N ARG A 235 -1.55 15.74 -14.80
CA ARG A 235 -2.90 16.19 -15.14
C ARG A 235 -3.07 17.70 -15.27
N LYS A 236 -2.01 18.47 -14.98
CA LYS A 236 -2.00 19.95 -15.02
C LYS A 236 -2.99 20.61 -14.05
N GLU A 237 -3.23 19.97 -12.90
CA GLU A 237 -4.16 20.43 -11.87
C GLU A 237 -3.46 21.42 -10.92
N ALA A 238 -3.35 22.68 -11.35
CA ALA A 238 -2.59 23.73 -10.67
C ALA A 238 -2.92 23.90 -9.17
N ASP A 239 -4.20 23.88 -8.81
CA ASP A 239 -4.63 24.06 -7.42
C ASP A 239 -4.32 22.85 -6.54
N VAL A 240 -4.34 21.64 -7.12
CA VAL A 240 -3.93 20.41 -6.44
C VAL A 240 -2.42 20.41 -6.22
N VAL A 241 -1.63 20.81 -7.23
CA VAL A 241 -0.17 20.95 -7.09
C VAL A 241 0.15 21.90 -5.94
N ARG A 242 -0.50 23.07 -5.85
CA ARG A 242 -0.34 23.98 -4.72
C ARG A 242 -0.72 23.35 -3.38
N ALA A 243 -1.87 22.67 -3.32
CA ALA A 243 -2.33 22.01 -2.10
C ALA A 243 -1.33 20.95 -1.59
N LEU A 244 -0.71 20.19 -2.49
CA LEU A 244 0.30 19.18 -2.14
C LEU A 244 1.63 19.82 -1.71
N LEU A 245 2.08 20.88 -2.37
CA LEU A 245 3.25 21.65 -1.95
C LEU A 245 3.04 22.28 -0.56
N ASP A 246 1.87 22.87 -0.32
CA ASP A 246 1.48 23.42 0.98
C ASP A 246 1.47 22.32 2.07
N ALA A 247 1.16 21.08 1.71
CA ALA A 247 1.21 19.91 2.59
C ALA A 247 2.62 19.35 2.81
N GLY A 248 3.65 19.89 2.15
CA GLY A 248 5.05 19.49 2.30
C GLY A 248 5.53 18.42 1.31
N ALA A 249 4.82 18.22 0.19
CA ALA A 249 5.28 17.28 -0.84
C ALA A 249 6.59 17.77 -1.50
N ASP A 250 7.56 16.88 -1.70
CA ASP A 250 8.83 17.20 -2.35
C ASP A 250 8.72 17.04 -3.89
N PRO A 251 8.89 18.10 -4.69
CA PRO A 251 8.87 18.03 -6.14
C PRO A 251 9.89 17.08 -6.76
N ARG A 252 10.96 16.75 -6.02
CA ARG A 252 12.08 15.92 -6.49
C ARG A 252 12.03 14.49 -6.00
N ALA A 253 11.03 14.12 -5.20
CA ALA A 253 10.91 12.77 -4.68
C ALA A 253 10.09 11.86 -5.63
N GLY A 254 10.42 10.57 -5.60
CA GLY A 254 9.77 9.55 -6.43
C GLY A 254 10.38 9.41 -7.83
N SER A 255 9.91 8.40 -8.57
CA SER A 255 10.32 8.12 -9.95
C SER A 255 9.09 7.70 -10.77
N PRO A 256 8.66 8.48 -11.79
CA PRO A 256 9.16 9.83 -12.10
C PRO A 256 8.78 10.83 -10.99
N SER A 257 9.67 11.78 -10.70
CA SER A 257 9.34 12.89 -9.78
C SER A 257 8.38 13.90 -10.45
N ALA A 258 7.80 14.79 -9.66
CA ALA A 258 6.96 15.86 -10.18
C ALA A 258 7.75 16.82 -11.08
N ALA A 259 9.01 17.11 -10.72
CA ALA A 259 9.91 17.89 -11.54
C ALA A 259 10.26 17.18 -12.86
N ASP A 260 10.55 15.87 -12.84
CA ASP A 260 10.81 15.10 -14.06
C ASP A 260 9.60 15.10 -14.99
N THR A 261 8.41 14.91 -14.42
CA THR A 261 7.13 14.96 -15.14
C THR A 261 6.95 16.34 -15.79
N ALA A 262 7.16 17.43 -15.05
CA ALA A 262 7.05 18.78 -15.58
C ALA A 262 8.06 19.06 -16.71
N ARG A 263 9.31 18.57 -16.61
CA ARG A 263 10.32 18.70 -17.68
C ARG A 263 9.92 17.91 -18.91
N MET A 264 9.48 16.66 -18.74
CA MET A 264 9.09 15.77 -19.83
C MET A 264 7.97 16.35 -20.69
N PHE A 265 7.00 17.05 -20.08
CA PHE A 265 5.88 17.67 -20.79
C PHE A 265 6.05 19.18 -21.05
N GLY A 266 7.18 19.78 -20.66
CA GLY A 266 7.45 21.21 -20.88
C GLY A 266 6.56 22.14 -20.06
N TYR A 267 6.12 21.73 -18.86
CA TYR A 267 5.28 22.55 -17.97
C TYR A 267 6.12 23.54 -17.16
N THR A 268 6.54 24.62 -17.83
CA THR A 268 7.42 25.66 -17.27
C THR A 268 6.89 26.33 -16.02
N ASP A 269 5.58 26.47 -15.89
CA ASP A 269 4.96 27.12 -14.73
C ASP A 269 5.18 26.29 -13.46
N PHE A 270 5.06 24.96 -13.55
CA PHE A 270 5.34 24.07 -12.42
C PHE A 270 6.83 24.00 -12.12
N LEU A 271 7.70 24.00 -13.13
CA LEU A 271 9.15 24.10 -12.90
C LEU A 271 9.51 25.37 -12.13
N ALA A 272 8.90 26.51 -12.47
CA ALA A 272 9.09 27.75 -11.73
C ALA A 272 8.62 27.62 -10.27
N TRP A 273 7.51 26.92 -10.00
CA TRP A 273 7.06 26.66 -8.63
C TRP A 273 8.01 25.76 -7.84
N PHE A 274 8.72 24.86 -8.52
CA PHE A 274 9.72 23.98 -7.92
C PHE A 274 11.11 24.64 -7.79
N GLY A 275 11.23 25.92 -8.21
CA GLY A 275 12.47 26.67 -8.19
C GLY A 275 13.46 26.31 -9.31
N GLU A 276 12.97 25.80 -10.44
CA GLU A 276 13.77 25.40 -11.60
C GLU A 276 13.60 26.39 -12.77
N ALA A 277 14.71 26.69 -13.46
CA ALA A 277 14.70 27.48 -14.68
C ALA A 277 14.09 26.66 -15.83
N ALA A 278 13.26 27.30 -16.65
CA ALA A 278 12.68 26.66 -17.84
C ALA A 278 13.79 26.07 -18.74
N PRO A 279 13.61 24.87 -19.31
CA PRO A 279 14.56 24.34 -20.28
C PRO A 279 14.67 25.32 -21.46
N PRO A 280 15.88 25.53 -22.02
CA PRO A 280 16.07 26.44 -23.14
C PRO A 280 15.19 25.99 -24.33
N PRO A 281 14.60 26.92 -25.09
CA PRO A 281 13.79 26.56 -26.25
C PRO A 281 14.65 25.79 -27.26
N ALA A 282 14.10 24.66 -27.75
CA ALA A 282 14.70 23.80 -28.75
C ALA A 282 14.81 24.48 -30.13
#